data_AF-A0A535N4B4-F1
#
_entry.id   AF-A0A535N4B4-F1
#
_cell.length_a   1.000
_cell.length_b   1.000
_cell.length_c   1.000
_cell.angle_alpha   90.00
_cell.angle_beta   90.00
_cell.angle_gamma   90.00
#
_symmetry.space_group_name_H-M   'P 1'
#
loop_
_entity.id
_entity.type
_entity.pdbx_description
1 polymer ?
#
loop_
_entity_poly.entity_id
_entity_poly.type
_entity_poly.pdbx_seq_one_letter_code
_entity_poly.pdbx_strand_id
1 'polypeptide(L)'
;MAGARRVIVEPPVFPVDGVRELFDGSDVAVETRPRPWTGDDVVGLLVWQAVIEADMARLPALRVIATGSTGFDHIDTKAAER
;
A
#
# COMPACT_ATOMS: atom_id res chain seq x y z
N MET A 1 14.03 14.66 10.07
CA MET A 1 13.17 15.08 8.94
C MET A 1 12.36 13.87 8.55
N ALA A 2 11.03 13.92 8.64
CA ALA A 2 10.21 12.81 8.14
C ALA A 2 10.39 12.76 6.62
N GLY A 3 10.83 11.62 6.08
CA GLY A 3 10.85 11.40 4.63
C GLY A 3 9.44 11.53 4.06
N ALA A 4 9.32 11.89 2.79
CA ALA A 4 8.03 11.95 2.11
C ALA A 4 7.32 10.59 2.23
N ARG A 5 6.06 10.61 2.67
CA ARG A 5 5.26 9.38 2.86
C ARG A 5 5.03 8.73 1.51
N ARG A 6 4.96 7.40 1.46
CA ARG A 6 4.76 6.67 0.21
C ARG A 6 3.50 5.81 0.21
N VAL A 7 2.84 5.78 -0.93
CA VAL A 7 1.79 4.82 -1.26
C VAL A 7 2.25 3.99 -2.45
N ILE A 8 2.18 2.66 -2.29
CA ILE A 8 2.49 1.74 -3.38
C ILE A 8 1.19 1.31 -4.03
N VAL A 9 1.14 1.39 -5.35
CA VAL A 9 0.04 0.92 -6.17
C VAL A 9 0.50 -0.33 -6.91
N GLU A 10 -0.24 -1.42 -6.76
CA GLU A 10 -0.06 -2.64 -7.56
C GLU A 10 -0.93 -2.55 -8.83
N PRO A 11 -0.33 -2.36 -10.02
CA PRO A 11 -1.07 -2.43 -11.26
C PRO A 11 -1.50 -3.88 -11.57
N PRO A 12 -2.52 -4.09 -12.42
CA PRO A 12 -3.28 -3.07 -13.16
C PRO A 12 -4.60 -2.67 -12.50
N VAL A 13 -4.92 -3.19 -11.31
CA VAL A 13 -6.27 -3.05 -10.71
C VAL A 13 -6.59 -1.59 -10.37
N PHE A 14 -5.61 -0.85 -9.85
CA PHE A 14 -5.76 0.56 -9.59
C PHE A 14 -5.09 1.39 -10.70
N PRO A 15 -5.79 2.37 -11.30
CA PRO A 15 -5.22 3.23 -12.32
C PRO A 15 -4.22 4.20 -11.68
N VAL A 16 -2.92 3.94 -11.88
CA VAL A 16 -1.81 4.64 -11.20
C VAL A 16 -1.89 6.16 -11.39
N ASP A 17 -2.19 6.62 -12.59
CA ASP A 17 -2.25 8.06 -12.88
C ASP A 17 -3.45 8.72 -12.17
N GLY A 18 -4.60 8.05 -12.12
CA GLY A 18 -5.74 8.51 -11.33
C GLY A 18 -5.43 8.54 -9.83
N VAL A 19 -4.66 7.59 -9.31
CA VAL A 19 -4.20 7.63 -7.91
C VAL A 19 -3.25 8.80 -7.69
N ARG A 20 -2.30 9.06 -8.60
CA ARG A 20 -1.39 10.22 -8.52
C ARG A 20 -2.16 11.54 -8.48
N GLU A 21 -3.15 11.71 -9.34
CA GLU A 21 -4.02 12.89 -9.37
C GLU A 21 -4.75 13.09 -8.03
N LEU A 22 -5.24 12.03 -7.39
CA LEU A 22 -5.90 12.11 -6.08
C LEU A 22 -4.97 12.55 -4.94
N PHE A 23 -3.66 12.29 -5.07
CA PHE A 23 -2.64 12.69 -4.10
C PHE A 23 -1.93 14.01 -4.48
N ASP A 24 -2.33 14.67 -5.56
CA ASP A 24 -1.73 15.95 -5.96
C ASP A 24 -1.91 17.01 -4.87
N GLY A 25 -0.85 17.79 -4.62
CA GLY A 25 -0.78 18.76 -3.51
C GLY A 25 -0.63 18.15 -2.10
N SER A 26 -0.52 16.83 -1.96
CA SER A 26 -0.20 16.16 -0.68
C SER A 26 1.31 15.96 -0.49
N ASP A 27 1.73 15.56 0.72
CA ASP A 27 3.10 15.16 1.04
C ASP A 27 3.38 13.67 0.75
N VAL A 28 2.49 13.01 -0.01
CA VAL A 28 2.54 11.58 -0.31
C VAL A 28 3.01 11.35 -1.75
N ALA A 29 4.08 10.58 -1.90
CA ALA A 29 4.54 10.09 -3.19
C ALA A 29 3.83 8.78 -3.56
N VAL A 30 3.35 8.70 -4.80
CA VAL A 30 2.69 7.50 -5.36
C VAL A 30 3.65 6.79 -6.31
N GLU A 31 3.97 5.54 -6.00
CA GLU A 31 4.86 4.71 -6.82
C GLU A 31 4.26 3.33 -7.13
N THR A 32 4.80 2.70 -8.16
CA THR A 32 4.54 1.30 -8.50
C THR A 32 5.85 0.53 -8.44
N ARG A 33 5.84 -0.64 -7.83
CA ARG A 33 7.02 -1.53 -7.81
C ARG A 33 6.64 -2.99 -7.58
N PRO A 34 7.44 -3.94 -8.08
CA PRO A 34 7.20 -5.36 -7.84
C PRO A 34 7.40 -5.73 -6.37
N ARG A 35 6.82 -6.87 -5.96
CA ARG A 35 7.09 -7.52 -4.68
C ARG A 35 8.54 -8.05 -4.62
N PRO A 36 9.16 -8.19 -3.43
CA PRO A 36 8.63 -7.84 -2.11
C PRO A 36 8.64 -6.32 -1.89
N TRP A 37 7.60 -5.80 -1.25
CA TRP A 37 7.55 -4.40 -0.87
C TRP A 37 8.35 -4.18 0.42
N THR A 38 9.13 -3.10 0.47
CA THR A 38 9.97 -2.75 1.62
C THR A 38 10.05 -1.25 1.82
N GLY A 39 9.99 -0.75 3.04
CA GLY A 39 10.27 0.66 3.29
C GLY A 39 9.62 1.20 4.55
N ASP A 40 10.40 2.01 5.26
CA ASP A 40 10.00 2.58 6.55
C ASP A 40 9.11 3.82 6.43
N ASP A 41 8.84 4.29 5.21
CA ASP A 41 7.99 5.43 4.91
C ASP A 41 6.75 5.09 4.07
N VAL A 42 6.53 3.80 3.81
CA VAL A 42 5.35 3.30 3.10
C VAL A 42 4.18 3.26 4.07
N VAL A 43 3.19 4.12 3.85
CA VAL A 43 2.02 4.27 4.72
C VAL A 43 0.77 3.60 4.15
N GLY A 44 0.75 3.31 2.84
CA GLY A 44 -0.41 2.73 2.17
C GLY A 44 -0.07 1.75 1.05
N LEU A 45 -0.93 0.74 0.91
CA LEU A 45 -0.93 -0.22 -0.20
C LEU A 45 -2.28 -0.19 -0.92
N LEU A 46 -2.26 -0.04 -2.24
CA LEU A 46 -3.41 -0.24 -3.12
C LEU A 46 -3.15 -1.50 -3.94
N VAL A 47 -3.78 -2.62 -3.55
CA VAL A 47 -3.39 -3.97 -4.02
C VAL A 47 -4.58 -4.88 -4.33
N TRP A 48 -4.39 -5.86 -5.18
CA TRP A 48 -5.38 -6.92 -5.40
C TRP A 48 -4.93 -8.24 -4.77
N GLN A 49 -3.64 -8.51 -4.80
CA GLN A 49 -3.08 -9.76 -4.29
C GLN A 49 -3.07 -9.79 -2.76
N ALA A 50 -3.04 -11.00 -2.19
CA ALA A 50 -3.01 -11.23 -0.75
C ALA A 50 -1.88 -10.47 -0.05
N VAL A 51 -2.17 -9.85 1.10
CA VAL A 51 -1.17 -9.20 1.96
C VAL A 51 -1.08 -10.01 3.25
N ILE A 52 0.09 -10.61 3.48
CA ILE A 52 0.34 -11.50 4.62
C ILE A 52 1.24 -10.82 5.67
N GLU A 53 1.33 -11.39 6.86
CA GLU A 53 2.18 -10.89 7.96
C GLU A 53 3.62 -10.61 7.52
N ALA A 54 4.22 -11.50 6.71
CA ALA A 54 5.58 -11.31 6.20
C ALA A 54 5.74 -10.09 5.29
N ASP A 55 4.68 -9.65 4.61
CA ASP A 55 4.69 -8.43 3.81
C ASP A 55 4.57 -7.19 4.71
N MET A 56 3.66 -7.23 5.69
CA MET A 56 3.45 -6.14 6.65
C MET A 56 4.70 -5.89 7.51
N ALA A 57 5.40 -6.95 7.91
CA ALA A 57 6.63 -6.86 8.68
C ALA A 57 7.76 -6.08 7.97
N ARG A 58 7.72 -5.96 6.63
CA ARG A 58 8.68 -5.18 5.83
C ARG A 58 8.26 -3.71 5.64
N LEU A 59 7.08 -3.34 6.14
CA LEU A 59 6.46 -2.03 5.96
C LEU A 59 6.02 -1.49 7.35
N PRO A 60 6.94 -1.15 8.25
CA PRO A 60 6.63 -0.82 9.64
C PRO A 60 5.77 0.46 9.81
N ALA A 61 5.75 1.32 8.80
CA ALA A 61 4.91 2.51 8.76
C ALA A 61 3.53 2.29 8.11
N LEU A 62 3.20 1.07 7.67
CA LEU A 62 1.95 0.77 7.01
C LEU A 62 0.77 1.08 7.94
N ARG A 63 -0.24 1.78 7.40
CA ARG A 63 -1.47 2.15 8.12
C ARG A 63 -2.72 1.77 7.37
N VAL A 64 -2.67 1.71 6.04
CA VAL A 64 -3.85 1.48 5.20
C VAL A 64 -3.53 0.43 4.13
N ILE A 65 -4.41 -0.57 4.03
CA ILE A 65 -4.43 -1.51 2.91
C ILE A 65 -5.80 -1.32 2.24
N ALA A 66 -5.80 -0.77 1.03
CA ALA A 66 -6.97 -0.71 0.17
C ALA A 66 -6.90 -1.86 -0.82
N THR A 67 -7.87 -2.77 -0.76
CA THR A 67 -7.94 -3.90 -1.68
C THR A 67 -9.13 -3.78 -2.62
N GLY A 68 -8.85 -3.84 -3.93
CA GLY A 68 -9.89 -4.18 -4.88
C GLY A 68 -10.16 -5.66 -4.70
N SER A 69 -11.37 -6.06 -4.31
CA SER A 69 -11.73 -7.47 -4.16
C SER A 69 -13.24 -7.65 -4.10
N THR A 70 -13.71 -8.89 -4.28
CA THR A 70 -15.11 -9.27 -4.02
C THR A 70 -15.36 -9.71 -2.56
N GLY A 71 -14.29 -9.78 -1.73
CA GLY A 71 -14.24 -10.17 -0.32
C GLY A 71 -12.83 -9.93 0.27
N PHE A 72 -12.63 -9.92 1.59
CA PHE A 72 -11.32 -9.56 2.22
C PHE A 72 -10.56 -10.74 2.83
N ASP A 73 -10.98 -11.95 2.49
CA ASP A 73 -10.46 -13.24 2.96
C ASP A 73 -8.99 -13.52 2.57
N HIS A 74 -8.46 -12.81 1.58
CA HIS A 74 -7.04 -12.83 1.19
C HIS A 74 -6.16 -11.83 1.97
N ILE A 75 -6.74 -11.03 2.87
CA ILE A 75 -6.01 -10.12 3.76
C ILE A 75 -5.98 -10.73 5.16
N ASP A 76 -4.78 -10.82 5.76
CA ASP A 76 -4.66 -11.21 7.17
C ASP A 76 -5.12 -10.06 8.09
N THR A 77 -6.42 -10.04 8.39
CA THR A 77 -7.05 -9.00 9.20
C THR A 77 -6.52 -8.94 10.64
N LYS A 78 -6.11 -10.08 11.21
CA LYS A 78 -5.53 -10.12 12.56
C LYS A 78 -4.15 -9.48 12.61
N ALA A 79 -3.36 -9.65 11.56
CA ALA A 79 -2.10 -8.93 11.41
C ALA A 79 -2.35 -7.41 11.22
N ALA A 80 -3.39 -7.04 10.46
CA ALA A 80 -3.72 -5.65 10.17
C ALA A 80 -4.24 -4.83 11.39
N GLU A 81 -4.72 -5.48 12.44
CA GLU A 81 -5.19 -4.81 13.68
C GLU A 81 -4.05 -4.34 14.59
N ARG A 82 -2.80 -4.75 14.34
CA ARG A 82 -1.63 -4.47 15.19
C ARG A 82 -0.83 -3.28 14.69
#